data_AF-M0GYB6-F1
#
_entry.id   AF-M0GYB6-F1
#
_cell.length_a   1.000
_cell.length_b   1.000
_cell.length_c   1.000
_cell.angle_alpha   90.00
_cell.angle_beta   90.00
_cell.angle_gamma   90.00
#
_symmetry.space_group_name_H-M   'P 1'
#
loop_
_entity.id
_entity.type
_entity.pdbx_description
1 polymer ?
#
loop_
_entity_poly.entity_id
_entity_poly.type
_entity_poly.pdbx_seq_one_letter_code
_entity_poly.pdbx_strand_id
1 'polypeptide(L)'
;MRRRGPPDDRRETSGRSARAQTTIDFAVGVGIFLLAVAWVVGTIPQILDPFEAEQDRPLVANRAADSLTQRLLVDDENPDVLDAVCTEAFFDGDPPPGDCDYGSADPNAATGIDASYGLNVTLSRGGTVVETTGEPVSTTRSVVAARRAVLLDGELHELSVRVW
;
A
#
# COMPACT_ATOMS: atom_id res chain seq x y z
N MET A 1 -59.73 15.37 83.35
CA MET A 1 -59.62 15.27 81.88
C MET A 1 -58.27 15.83 81.45
N ARG A 2 -57.33 14.96 81.04
CA ARG A 2 -55.99 15.31 80.54
C ARG A 2 -56.01 15.23 79.01
N ARG A 3 -55.57 16.27 78.29
CA ARG A 3 -55.13 16.15 76.89
C ARG A 3 -53.68 16.63 76.78
N ARG A 4 -52.85 15.70 76.36
CA ARG A 4 -51.38 15.67 76.31
C ARG A 4 -50.93 16.29 74.98
N GLY A 5 -49.98 17.22 75.03
CA GLY A 5 -49.25 17.72 73.85
C GLY A 5 -48.42 16.62 73.17
N PRO A 6 -47.90 16.89 71.95
CA PRO A 6 -47.58 15.88 70.95
C PRO A 6 -46.22 15.20 71.19
N PRO A 7 -45.99 13.98 70.68
CA PRO A 7 -44.63 13.49 70.46
C PRO A 7 -44.12 13.90 69.06
N ASP A 8 -43.03 14.66 69.03
CA ASP A 8 -42.13 14.83 67.87
C ASP A 8 -41.26 13.57 67.77
N ASP A 9 -41.77 12.54 67.09
CA ASP A 9 -40.98 11.33 66.77
C ASP A 9 -40.13 11.59 65.52
N ARG A 10 -39.04 12.34 65.71
CA ARG A 10 -37.90 12.33 64.79
C ARG A 10 -37.21 10.96 64.87
N ARG A 11 -37.68 10.00 64.06
CA ARG A 11 -36.88 8.82 63.73
C ARG A 11 -35.85 9.18 62.66
N GLU A 12 -34.65 9.47 63.13
CA GLU A 12 -33.45 9.13 62.38
C GLU A 12 -33.40 7.60 62.21
N THR A 13 -33.68 7.10 61.01
CA THR A 13 -33.15 5.81 60.58
C THR A 13 -31.97 6.07 59.67
N SER A 14 -30.84 6.34 60.31
CA SER A 14 -29.53 6.06 59.73
C SER A 14 -29.44 4.56 59.42
N GLY A 15 -28.92 4.22 58.23
CA GLY A 15 -28.50 2.85 57.89
C GLY A 15 -29.50 1.98 57.12
N ARG A 16 -29.86 2.36 55.89
CA ARG A 16 -30.28 1.37 54.88
C ARG A 16 -29.19 1.24 53.81
N SER A 17 -28.21 0.40 54.16
CA SER A 17 -27.42 -0.43 53.24
C SER A 17 -26.84 0.26 51.99
N ALA A 18 -25.75 1.00 52.17
CA ALA A 18 -24.79 1.33 51.11
C ALA A 18 -23.99 0.08 50.64
N ARG A 19 -24.53 -1.14 50.75
CA ARG A 19 -23.83 -2.41 50.48
C ARG A 19 -24.47 -3.27 49.37
N ALA A 20 -25.43 -2.74 48.63
CA ALA A 20 -25.99 -3.43 47.44
C ALA A 20 -25.95 -2.56 46.17
N GLN A 21 -24.97 -1.65 46.09
CA GLN A 21 -24.72 -0.79 44.93
C GLN A 21 -23.31 -1.07 44.39
N THR A 22 -23.06 -2.31 43.97
CA THR A 22 -21.80 -2.73 43.32
C THR A 22 -22.05 -3.65 42.14
N THR A 23 -23.13 -4.42 42.15
CA THR A 23 -23.49 -5.34 41.05
C THR A 23 -23.91 -4.61 39.79
N ILE A 24 -24.67 -3.50 39.91
CA ILE A 24 -25.05 -2.67 38.76
C ILE A 24 -23.82 -1.96 38.18
N ASP A 25 -22.98 -1.37 39.02
CA ASP A 25 -21.75 -0.70 38.55
C ASP A 25 -20.76 -1.68 37.91
N PHE A 26 -20.68 -2.91 38.43
CA PHE A 26 -19.91 -3.99 37.80
C PHE A 26 -20.49 -4.40 36.44
N ALA A 27 -21.81 -4.59 36.35
CA ALA A 27 -22.46 -4.95 35.09
C ALA A 27 -22.31 -3.84 34.04
N VAL A 28 -22.41 -2.57 34.43
CA VAL A 28 -22.16 -1.42 33.57
C VAL A 28 -20.69 -1.39 33.13
N GLY A 29 -19.76 -1.60 34.05
CA GLY A 29 -18.33 -1.65 33.73
C GLY A 29 -17.98 -2.77 32.73
N VAL A 30 -18.47 -3.99 32.95
CA VAL A 30 -18.30 -5.12 32.04
C VAL A 30 -18.97 -4.83 30.69
N GLY A 31 -20.17 -4.23 30.68
CA GLY A 31 -20.86 -3.85 29.45
C GLY A 31 -20.07 -2.86 28.60
N ILE A 32 -19.58 -1.78 29.22
CA ILE A 32 -18.74 -0.78 28.54
C ILE A 32 -17.43 -1.42 28.06
N PHE A 33 -16.79 -2.26 28.88
CA PHE A 33 -15.56 -2.96 28.51
C PHE A 33 -15.75 -3.85 27.28
N LEU A 34 -16.80 -4.68 27.26
CA LEU A 34 -17.08 -5.57 26.13
C LEU A 34 -17.44 -4.78 24.86
N LEU A 35 -18.20 -3.68 25.00
CA LEU A 35 -18.49 -2.79 23.88
C LEU A 35 -17.22 -2.15 23.31
N ALA A 36 -16.32 -1.67 24.17
CA ALA A 36 -15.05 -1.11 23.75
C ALA A 36 -14.16 -2.16 23.05
N VAL A 37 -14.06 -3.38 23.58
CA VAL A 37 -13.30 -4.47 22.95
C VAL A 37 -13.90 -4.83 21.59
N ALA A 38 -15.21 -5.00 21.50
CA ALA A 38 -15.88 -5.30 20.24
C ALA A 38 -15.68 -4.19 19.20
N TRP A 39 -15.75 -2.93 19.64
CA TRP A 39 -15.45 -1.77 18.80
C TRP A 39 -14.01 -1.81 18.28
N VAL A 40 -13.04 -2.05 19.16
CA VAL A 40 -11.61 -2.13 18.80
C VAL A 40 -11.36 -3.26 17.81
N VAL A 41 -11.86 -4.46 18.09
CA VAL A 41 -11.69 -5.63 17.20
C VAL A 41 -12.39 -5.42 15.86
N GLY A 42 -13.52 -4.72 15.81
CA GLY A 42 -14.20 -4.39 14.56
C GLY A 42 -13.54 -3.25 13.77
N THR A 43 -12.91 -2.30 14.45
CA THR A 43 -12.36 -1.08 13.81
C THR A 43 -10.89 -1.24 13.40
N ILE A 44 -10.05 -1.90 14.21
CA ILE A 44 -8.62 -2.03 13.93
C ILE A 44 -8.35 -2.70 12.57
N PRO A 45 -8.96 -3.84 12.21
CA PRO A 45 -8.69 -4.49 10.93
C PRO A 45 -8.98 -3.57 9.75
N GLN A 46 -10.04 -2.76 9.85
CA GLN A 46 -10.46 -1.84 8.80
C GLN A 46 -9.52 -0.63 8.64
N ILE A 47 -8.77 -0.26 9.69
CA ILE A 47 -7.69 0.74 9.60
C ILE A 47 -6.44 0.14 8.97
N LEU A 48 -6.20 -1.16 9.15
CA LEU A 48 -4.99 -1.84 8.68
C LEU A 48 -5.12 -2.38 7.24
N ASP A 49 -6.33 -2.67 6.77
CA ASP A 49 -6.64 -3.15 5.42
C ASP A 49 -5.96 -2.38 4.26
N PRO A 50 -5.93 -1.02 4.23
CA PRO A 50 -5.23 -0.29 3.17
C PRO A 50 -3.71 -0.55 3.14
N PHE A 51 -3.13 -1.02 4.25
CA PHE A 51 -1.71 -1.36 4.32
C PHE A 51 -1.41 -2.80 3.95
N GLU A 52 -2.37 -3.65 3.60
CA GLU A 52 -2.09 -5.04 3.19
C GLU A 52 -2.29 -5.21 1.67
N ALA A 53 -3.33 -4.58 1.10
CA ALA A 53 -3.67 -4.73 -0.32
C ALA A 53 -2.73 -4.02 -1.31
N GLU A 54 -1.87 -3.10 -0.85
CA GLU A 54 -1.06 -2.23 -1.71
C GLU A 54 0.46 -2.36 -1.51
N GLN A 55 0.93 -3.21 -0.58
CA GLN A 55 2.36 -3.27 -0.21
C GLN A 55 3.26 -3.90 -1.27
N ASP A 56 2.71 -4.80 -2.07
CA ASP A 56 3.52 -5.53 -3.04
C ASP A 56 3.83 -4.66 -4.26
N ARG A 57 2.98 -3.67 -4.59
CA ARG A 57 3.13 -2.86 -5.82
C ARG A 57 4.42 -2.04 -5.84
N PRO A 58 4.83 -1.32 -4.76
CA PRO A 58 6.15 -0.68 -4.71
C PRO A 58 7.31 -1.66 -4.91
N LEU A 59 7.20 -2.86 -4.35
CA LEU A 59 8.23 -3.89 -4.47
C LEU A 59 8.29 -4.46 -5.90
N VAL A 60 7.14 -4.74 -6.50
CA VAL A 60 7.00 -5.17 -7.90
C VAL A 60 7.56 -4.12 -8.84
N ALA A 61 7.17 -2.85 -8.69
CA ALA A 61 7.68 -1.76 -9.52
C ALA A 61 9.21 -1.64 -9.43
N ASN A 62 9.78 -1.72 -8.22
CA ASN A 62 11.24 -1.67 -8.05
C ASN A 62 11.94 -2.88 -8.68
N ARG A 63 11.43 -4.10 -8.47
CA ARG A 63 12.01 -5.31 -9.07
C ARG A 63 11.96 -5.29 -10.59
N ALA A 64 10.87 -4.78 -11.17
CA ALA A 64 10.73 -4.62 -12.61
C ALA A 64 11.71 -3.57 -13.13
N ALA A 65 11.81 -2.40 -12.48
CA ALA A 65 12.78 -1.37 -12.84
C ALA A 65 14.22 -1.89 -12.76
N ASP A 66 14.61 -2.54 -11.66
CA ASP A 66 15.96 -3.10 -11.50
C ASP A 66 16.23 -4.21 -12.53
N SER A 67 15.24 -5.04 -12.84
CA SER A 67 15.38 -6.05 -13.89
C SER A 67 15.67 -5.44 -15.24
N LEU A 68 14.95 -4.39 -15.62
CA LEU A 68 15.16 -3.69 -16.88
C LEU A 68 16.54 -3.03 -16.91
N THR A 69 16.90 -2.28 -15.88
CA THR A 69 18.09 -1.41 -15.92
C THR A 69 19.40 -2.08 -15.53
N GLN A 70 19.37 -3.24 -14.87
CA GLN A 70 20.58 -3.92 -14.38
C GLN A 70 20.82 -5.27 -15.06
N ARG A 71 19.94 -5.71 -15.96
CA ARG A 71 20.04 -7.03 -16.57
C ARG A 71 19.51 -7.10 -17.98
N LEU A 72 18.27 -6.65 -18.22
CA LEU A 72 17.60 -6.96 -19.48
C LEU A 72 17.96 -6.00 -20.62
N LEU A 73 18.22 -4.74 -20.29
CA LEU A 73 18.52 -3.67 -21.25
C LEU A 73 19.90 -3.05 -21.03
N VAL A 74 20.73 -3.66 -20.17
CA VAL A 74 22.04 -3.11 -19.82
C VAL A 74 23.06 -3.47 -20.90
N ASP A 75 24.04 -2.59 -21.12
CA ASP A 75 25.22 -2.87 -21.93
C ASP A 75 26.15 -3.83 -21.18
N ASP A 76 26.59 -4.89 -21.86
CA ASP A 76 27.44 -5.94 -21.27
C ASP A 76 28.80 -5.42 -20.79
N GLU A 77 29.33 -4.39 -21.45
CA GLU A 77 30.64 -3.81 -21.12
C GLU A 77 30.52 -2.74 -20.02
N ASN A 78 29.36 -2.09 -19.90
CA ASN A 78 29.11 -0.95 -19.03
C ASN A 78 27.80 -1.12 -18.24
N PRO A 79 27.85 -1.67 -17.01
CA PRO A 79 26.64 -2.00 -16.23
C PRO A 79 25.79 -0.80 -15.79
N ASP A 80 26.28 0.43 -15.99
CA ASP A 80 25.57 1.68 -15.67
C ASP A 80 24.95 2.35 -16.93
N VAL A 81 25.07 1.72 -18.10
CA VAL A 81 24.59 2.22 -19.40
C VAL A 81 23.62 1.19 -19.98
N LEU A 82 22.54 1.67 -20.59
CA LEU A 82 21.64 0.80 -21.34
C LEU A 82 22.18 0.58 -22.76
N ASP A 83 22.04 -0.65 -23.24
CA ASP A 83 22.30 -0.98 -24.65
C ASP A 83 21.21 -0.32 -25.52
N ALA A 84 21.64 0.47 -26.49
CA ALA A 84 20.72 1.27 -27.30
C ALA A 84 19.85 0.42 -28.22
N VAL A 85 20.40 -0.65 -28.80
CA VAL A 85 19.70 -1.52 -29.74
C VAL A 85 18.64 -2.35 -28.99
N CYS A 86 19.01 -2.93 -27.84
CA CYS A 86 18.09 -3.67 -27.00
C CYS A 86 16.99 -2.77 -26.42
N THR A 87 17.35 -1.55 -26.02
CA THR A 87 16.38 -0.59 -25.46
C THR A 87 15.37 -0.15 -26.53
N GLU A 88 15.84 0.26 -27.71
CA GLU A 88 14.97 0.65 -28.83
C GLU A 88 14.01 -0.49 -29.20
N ALA A 89 14.54 -1.69 -29.46
CA ALA A 89 13.73 -2.85 -29.84
C ALA A 89 12.69 -3.24 -28.77
N PHE A 90 13.05 -3.13 -27.48
CA PHE A 90 12.11 -3.39 -26.39
C PHE A 90 10.93 -2.39 -26.38
N PHE A 91 11.22 -1.10 -26.58
CA PHE A 91 10.18 -0.07 -26.60
C PHE A 91 9.33 -0.10 -27.88
N ASP A 92 9.91 -0.51 -29.02
CA ASP A 92 9.20 -0.71 -30.29
C ASP A 92 8.26 -1.93 -30.29
N GLY A 93 8.39 -2.81 -29.30
CA GLY A 93 7.58 -4.03 -29.22
C GLY A 93 8.16 -5.20 -30.00
N ASP A 94 9.43 -5.13 -30.38
CA ASP A 94 10.10 -6.11 -31.24
C ASP A 94 10.75 -7.26 -30.44
N PRO A 95 10.83 -8.48 -31.02
CA PRO A 95 11.61 -9.57 -30.43
C PRO A 95 13.08 -9.18 -30.22
N PRO A 96 13.75 -9.73 -29.19
CA PRO A 96 15.14 -9.39 -28.88
C PRO A 96 16.06 -9.61 -30.08
N PRO A 97 16.72 -8.55 -30.60
CA PRO A 97 17.72 -8.71 -31.64
C PRO A 97 19.05 -9.20 -31.03
N GLY A 98 19.76 -10.08 -31.74
CA GLY A 98 21.10 -10.52 -31.33
C GLY A 98 21.12 -11.14 -29.93
N ASP A 99 21.94 -10.56 -29.06
CA ASP A 99 22.23 -11.05 -27.70
C ASP A 99 21.38 -10.36 -26.61
N CYS A 100 20.29 -9.65 -26.97
CA CYS A 100 19.42 -8.99 -25.98
C CYS A 100 18.66 -10.00 -25.08
N ASP A 101 18.68 -9.76 -23.77
CA ASP A 101 18.22 -10.74 -22.77
C ASP A 101 16.73 -10.66 -22.39
N TYR A 102 15.98 -9.67 -22.87
CA TYR A 102 14.61 -9.41 -22.39
C TYR A 102 13.57 -10.48 -22.77
N GLY A 103 13.86 -11.36 -23.73
CA GLY A 103 13.06 -12.54 -24.11
C GLY A 103 11.68 -12.26 -24.74
N SER A 104 11.00 -11.20 -24.34
CA SER A 104 9.69 -10.73 -24.83
C SER A 104 9.60 -9.21 -24.72
N ALA A 105 9.05 -8.53 -25.71
CA ALA A 105 8.83 -7.08 -25.64
C ALA A 105 7.67 -6.69 -24.71
N ASP A 106 6.83 -7.65 -24.32
CA ASP A 106 5.83 -7.46 -23.27
C ASP A 106 6.52 -7.24 -21.91
N PRO A 107 6.35 -6.09 -21.24
CA PRO A 107 7.08 -5.79 -20.01
C PRO A 107 6.80 -6.74 -18.85
N ASN A 108 5.59 -7.28 -18.72
CA ASN A 108 5.25 -8.25 -17.68
C ASN A 108 6.03 -9.55 -17.91
N ALA A 109 5.99 -10.07 -19.14
CA ALA A 109 6.71 -11.27 -19.53
C ALA A 109 8.24 -11.10 -19.39
N ALA A 110 8.79 -9.97 -19.85
CA ALA A 110 10.22 -9.66 -19.77
C ALA A 110 10.73 -9.65 -18.32
N THR A 111 9.95 -9.04 -17.42
CA THR A 111 10.33 -8.88 -16.01
C THR A 111 9.87 -10.03 -15.11
N GLY A 112 9.12 -10.99 -15.66
CA GLY A 112 8.53 -12.10 -14.91
C GLY A 112 7.44 -11.66 -13.91
N ILE A 113 6.85 -10.48 -14.10
CA ILE A 113 5.76 -9.98 -13.27
C ILE A 113 4.45 -10.58 -13.74
N ASP A 114 3.66 -11.07 -12.80
CA ASP A 114 2.37 -11.70 -13.09
C ASP A 114 1.42 -10.76 -13.85
N ALA A 115 0.69 -11.30 -14.83
CA ALA A 115 -0.21 -10.53 -15.69
C ALA A 115 -1.43 -9.93 -14.96
N SER A 116 -1.66 -10.27 -13.68
CA SER A 116 -2.65 -9.59 -12.84
C SER A 116 -2.26 -8.15 -12.50
N TYR A 117 -0.97 -7.79 -12.56
CA TYR A 117 -0.49 -6.42 -12.45
C TYR A 117 -0.52 -5.74 -13.82
N GLY A 118 -1.08 -4.53 -13.90
CA GLY A 118 -0.83 -3.69 -15.07
C GLY A 118 0.55 -3.07 -14.96
N LEU A 119 1.35 -3.12 -16.03
CA LEU A 119 2.70 -2.57 -16.04
C LEU A 119 2.92 -1.63 -17.23
N ASN A 120 3.49 -0.46 -16.95
CA ASN A 120 3.87 0.52 -17.97
C ASN A 120 5.32 0.93 -17.74
N VAL A 121 6.12 0.91 -18.79
CA VAL A 121 7.49 1.39 -18.76
C VAL A 121 7.56 2.65 -19.62
N THR A 122 8.16 3.70 -19.08
CA THR A 122 8.36 4.96 -19.80
C THR A 122 9.81 5.38 -19.68
N LEU A 123 10.42 5.74 -20.80
CA LEU A 123 11.69 6.44 -20.84
C LEU A 123 11.44 7.93 -21.03
N SER A 124 12.08 8.76 -20.22
CA SER A 124 11.92 10.22 -20.29
C SER A 124 13.25 10.95 -20.20
N ARG A 125 13.30 12.14 -20.77
CA ARG A 125 14.47 13.03 -20.78
C ARG A 125 14.03 14.44 -20.42
N GLY A 126 14.62 15.00 -19.37
CA GLY A 126 14.27 16.36 -18.91
C GLY A 126 12.79 16.56 -18.58
N GLY A 127 12.08 15.48 -18.20
CA GLY A 127 10.64 15.48 -17.93
C GLY A 127 9.74 15.28 -19.16
N THR A 128 10.32 15.15 -20.35
CA THR A 128 9.58 14.81 -21.58
C THR A 128 9.65 13.31 -21.82
N VAL A 129 8.50 12.69 -22.10
CA VAL A 129 8.43 11.27 -22.49
C VAL A 129 9.07 11.12 -23.86
N VAL A 130 10.01 10.18 -23.96
CA VAL A 130 10.67 9.79 -25.22
C VAL A 130 9.97 8.54 -25.73
N GLU A 131 9.98 7.47 -24.93
CA GLU A 131 9.39 6.18 -25.28
C GLU A 131 8.45 5.66 -24.20
N THR A 132 7.48 4.83 -24.59
CA THR A 132 6.60 4.12 -23.66
C THR A 132 6.17 2.78 -24.21
N THR A 133 6.13 1.76 -23.34
CA THR A 133 5.63 0.41 -23.67
C THR A 133 4.84 -0.19 -22.50
N GLY A 134 4.17 -1.32 -22.73
CA GLY A 134 3.25 -1.98 -21.82
C GLY A 134 1.84 -1.38 -21.84
N GLU A 135 1.04 -1.70 -20.83
CA GLU A 135 -0.34 -1.24 -20.79
C GLU A 135 -0.46 0.28 -20.62
N PRO A 136 -1.54 0.89 -21.12
CA PRO A 136 -1.88 2.26 -20.77
C PRO A 136 -2.06 2.42 -19.26
N VAL A 137 -1.40 3.44 -18.68
CA VAL A 137 -1.47 3.73 -17.24
C VAL A 137 -2.93 3.90 -16.80
N SER A 138 -3.34 3.14 -15.78
CA SER A 138 -4.72 3.20 -15.29
C SER A 138 -5.08 4.57 -14.71
N THR A 139 -6.30 5.02 -15.03
CA THR A 139 -6.91 6.23 -14.47
C THR A 139 -7.91 5.94 -13.35
N THR A 140 -8.16 4.66 -13.06
CA THR A 140 -9.17 4.20 -12.10
C THR A 140 -8.58 3.40 -10.93
N ARG A 141 -7.37 2.87 -11.08
CA ARG A 141 -6.63 2.14 -10.04
C ARG A 141 -5.53 3.02 -9.42
N SER A 142 -5.11 2.69 -8.21
CA SER A 142 -3.96 3.32 -7.56
C SER A 142 -2.67 2.90 -8.29
N VAL A 143 -1.88 3.88 -8.73
CA VAL A 143 -0.65 3.66 -9.50
C VAL A 143 0.57 3.96 -8.62
N VAL A 144 1.48 2.99 -8.55
CA VAL A 144 2.78 3.14 -7.89
C VAL A 144 3.87 3.17 -8.97
N ALA A 145 4.90 3.99 -8.77
CA ALA A 145 6.01 4.10 -9.72
C ALA A 145 7.37 3.91 -9.05
N ALA A 146 8.26 3.19 -9.72
CA ALA A 146 9.70 3.16 -9.44
C ALA A 146 10.45 3.88 -10.57
N ARG A 147 11.49 4.63 -10.22
CA ARG A 147 12.29 5.41 -11.17
C ARG A 147 13.77 5.05 -11.06
N ARG A 148 14.48 5.06 -12.18
CA ARG A 148 15.93 4.89 -12.27
C ARG A 148 16.50 5.93 -13.23
N ALA A 149 17.59 6.56 -12.82
CA ALA A 149 18.41 7.36 -13.72
C ALA A 149 19.33 6.40 -14.49
N VAL A 150 19.35 6.50 -15.80
CA VAL A 150 20.09 5.60 -16.69
C VAL A 150 20.80 6.41 -17.78
N LEU A 151 21.94 5.93 -18.25
CA LEU A 151 22.61 6.47 -19.43
C LEU A 151 22.17 5.69 -20.66
N LEU A 152 21.81 6.39 -21.73
CA LEU A 152 21.49 5.83 -23.03
C LEU A 152 22.08 6.77 -24.09
N ASP A 153 22.92 6.26 -24.98
CA ASP A 153 23.69 7.05 -25.97
C ASP A 153 24.46 8.23 -25.36
N GLY A 154 24.96 8.05 -24.14
CA GLY A 154 25.70 9.08 -23.39
C GLY A 154 24.83 10.19 -22.80
N GLU A 155 23.50 10.11 -22.95
CA GLU A 155 22.54 11.06 -22.38
C GLU A 155 21.83 10.47 -21.17
N LEU A 156 21.63 11.30 -20.14
CA LEU A 156 20.91 10.91 -18.93
C LEU A 156 19.40 10.89 -19.20
N HIS A 157 18.79 9.73 -18.93
CA HIS A 157 17.35 9.50 -19.00
C HIS A 157 16.81 9.06 -17.63
N GLU A 158 15.51 9.21 -17.44
CA GLU A 158 14.77 8.60 -16.35
C GLU A 158 13.86 7.49 -16.92
N LEU A 159 14.14 6.25 -16.53
CA LEU A 159 13.26 5.11 -16.74
C LEU A 159 12.29 4.99 -15.57
N SER A 160 10.99 5.04 -15.85
CA SER A 160 9.91 4.94 -14.88
C SER A 160 9.07 3.70 -15.16
N VAL A 161 8.95 2.80 -14.17
CA VAL A 161 8.03 1.66 -14.21
C VAL A 161 6.84 1.96 -13.32
N ARG A 162 5.63 1.91 -13.88
CA ARG A 162 4.36 2.12 -13.19
C ARG A 162 3.59 0.82 -13.08
N VAL A 163 3.02 0.55 -11.92
CA VAL A 163 2.31 -0.69 -11.58
C VAL A 163 0.98 -0.37 -10.90
N TRP A 164 -0.08 -1.10 -11.25
CA TRP A 164 -1.43 -0.90 -10.70
C TRP A 164 -2.35 -2.13 -10.76
#